data_AF-A0A1S7SIU7-F1
#
_entry.id   AF-A0A1S7SIU7-F1
#
_cell.length_a   1.000
_cell.length_b   1.000
_cell.length_c   1.000
_cell.angle_alpha   90.00
_cell.angle_beta   90.00
_cell.angle_gamma   90.00
#
_symmetry.space_group_name_H-M   'P 1'
#
loop_
_entity.id
_entity.type
_entity.pdbx_description
1 polymer ?
#
loop_
_entity_poly.entity_id
_entity_poly.type
_entity_poly.pdbx_seq_one_letter_code
_entity_poly.pdbx_strand_id
1 'polypeptide(L)'
;MQKMLLVLSGIAVIVAGSLTLFVTRLPTSAFDNDIAATKATPELLIRGEMVARQADCVACHSTPVSKPFVGGLEMDTPLGSIFATNITPDKTTGIGNYSLADFDRAVRHGVTPDGRRLYPAMPYPSYAKMTDDDITALYAFFMNDVAPVKQLNEPADIEWPLNIRWPLALWNAMFVDGGVYAQKPGKDERWNRGAYLVQAAGHCGACHTPRGLGMNEKGLDELSPDFLSGAVLDGWYAPSLRQDHNTGLGRWSEEDIFQFLKNGRNRHAVVFGSMTEVYNNSLQFMTESDLRAISHYLKSLPGDPSGDGAPWRYVEAPTSISISKRTPGEQTYAERCGFCHGPDGRGQNQWISPLAGAASSLIEHTDSQINVVLNGSVRVVSNTVPGAYRMPPFREQLTDKEIADVLTYVRSAWGNHGKTVAEEDVKGLRQHTDPASSDPIILQMR
;
A
#
# COMPACT_ATOMS: atom_id res chain seq x y z
N MET A 1 51.47 10.12 24.17
CA MET A 1 50.22 10.84 23.84
C MET A 1 50.21 11.40 22.42
N GLN A 2 51.19 12.19 21.98
CA GLN A 2 51.19 12.84 20.65
C GLN A 2 51.12 11.86 19.44
N LYS A 3 51.88 10.75 19.47
CA LYS A 3 51.80 9.69 18.44
C LYS A 3 50.43 9.01 18.39
N MET A 4 49.79 8.81 19.55
CA MET A 4 48.47 8.19 19.67
C MET A 4 47.38 9.12 19.14
N LEU A 5 47.46 10.42 19.43
CA LEU A 5 46.57 11.43 18.84
C LEU A 5 46.71 11.50 17.32
N LEU A 6 47.92 11.48 16.78
CA LEU A 6 48.15 11.50 15.33
C LEU A 6 47.56 10.26 14.62
N VAL A 7 47.69 9.09 15.22
CA VAL A 7 47.08 7.85 14.70
C VAL A 7 45.56 7.92 14.76
N LEU A 8 44.98 8.38 15.88
CA LEU A 8 43.53 8.53 16.03
C LEU A 8 42.96 9.57 15.05
N SER A 9 43.64 10.70 14.87
CA SER A 9 43.25 11.70 13.88
C SER A 9 43.34 11.16 12.45
N GLY A 10 44.39 10.39 12.12
CA GLY A 10 44.52 9.73 10.82
C GLY A 10 43.38 8.75 10.54
N ILE A 11 43.02 7.92 11.53
CA ILE A 11 41.88 7.00 11.43
C ILE A 11 40.57 7.76 11.26
N ALA A 12 40.34 8.83 12.03
CA ALA A 12 39.13 9.63 11.93
C ALA A 12 38.96 10.26 10.53
N VAL A 13 40.04 10.76 9.93
CA VAL A 13 40.02 11.30 8.57
C VAL A 13 39.72 10.21 7.55
N ILE A 14 40.30 9.01 7.68
CA ILE A 14 40.01 7.88 6.78
C ILE A 14 38.55 7.48 6.90
N VAL A 15 38.02 7.31 8.11
CA VAL A 15 36.63 6.94 8.34
C VAL A 15 35.68 8.00 7.78
N ALA A 16 35.94 9.29 8.03
CA ALA A 16 35.14 10.37 7.49
C ALA A 16 35.20 10.43 5.95
N GLY A 17 36.38 10.22 5.37
CA GLY A 17 36.58 10.15 3.91
C GLY A 17 35.82 8.98 3.29
N SER A 18 35.95 7.78 3.86
CA SER A 18 35.23 6.58 3.42
C SER A 18 33.71 6.73 3.57
N LEU A 19 33.23 7.32 4.68
CA LEU A 19 31.82 7.59 4.87
C LEU A 19 31.30 8.59 3.84
N THR A 20 32.03 9.68 3.60
CA THR A 20 31.65 10.68 2.59
C THR A 20 31.56 10.04 1.22
N LEU A 21 32.57 9.26 0.81
CA LEU A 21 32.55 8.52 -0.45
C LEU A 21 31.37 7.53 -0.51
N PHE A 22 31.06 6.85 0.57
CA PHE A 22 29.96 5.89 0.62
C PHE A 22 28.59 6.56 0.46
N VAL A 23 28.36 7.69 1.13
CA VAL A 23 27.04 8.33 1.14
C VAL A 23 26.77 9.13 -0.13
N THR A 24 27.82 9.64 -0.79
CA THR A 24 27.71 10.40 -2.04
C THR A 24 27.85 9.56 -3.31
N ARG A 25 28.28 8.29 -3.23
CA ARG A 25 28.39 7.43 -4.43
C ARG A 25 27.03 7.18 -5.07
N LEU A 26 27.01 7.20 -6.39
CA LEU A 26 25.94 6.60 -7.17
C LEU A 26 26.08 5.06 -7.11
N PRO A 27 24.99 4.32 -6.83
CA PRO A 27 25.01 2.87 -6.92
C PRO A 27 25.26 2.44 -8.37
N THR A 28 25.87 1.27 -8.56
CA THR A 28 26.08 0.69 -9.90
C THR A 28 24.74 0.29 -10.50
N SER A 29 24.55 0.56 -11.79
CA SER A 29 23.38 0.12 -12.55
C SER A 29 23.77 -1.00 -13.52
N ALA A 30 22.85 -1.93 -13.78
CA ALA A 30 23.01 -2.95 -14.83
C ALA A 30 23.17 -2.30 -16.22
N PHE A 31 22.74 -1.05 -16.39
CA PHE A 31 22.70 -0.32 -17.66
C PHE A 31 23.84 0.70 -17.81
N ASP A 32 24.84 0.71 -16.92
CA ASP A 32 25.93 1.70 -16.96
C ASP A 32 26.77 1.67 -18.25
N ASN A 33 26.81 0.52 -18.91
CA ASN A 33 27.49 0.34 -20.20
C ASN A 33 26.52 0.37 -21.39
N ASP A 34 25.23 0.62 -21.15
CA ASP A 34 24.21 0.61 -22.19
C ASP A 34 24.07 2.01 -22.80
N ILE A 35 24.90 2.27 -23.80
CA ILE A 35 24.99 3.58 -24.49
C ILE A 35 23.93 3.68 -25.60
N ALA A 36 23.26 2.58 -25.94
CA ALA A 36 22.24 2.55 -26.97
C ALA A 36 20.88 3.00 -26.39
N ALA A 37 20.22 3.93 -27.09
CA ALA A 37 18.83 4.24 -26.78
C ALA A 37 17.98 2.98 -27.01
N THR A 38 17.31 2.48 -25.97
CA THR A 38 16.35 1.38 -26.07
C THR A 38 15.34 1.71 -27.16
N LYS A 39 15.30 0.90 -28.23
CA LYS A 39 14.36 1.12 -29.33
C LYS A 39 12.95 0.86 -28.82
N ALA A 40 12.13 1.91 -28.77
CA ALA A 40 10.72 1.81 -28.40
C ALA A 40 9.93 1.03 -29.48
N THR A 41 9.69 -0.26 -29.25
CA THR A 41 8.75 -1.04 -30.06
C THR A 41 7.36 -0.99 -29.41
N PRO A 42 6.27 -1.17 -30.18
CA PRO A 42 4.92 -1.20 -29.62
C PRO A 42 4.75 -2.20 -28.47
N GLU A 43 5.37 -3.39 -28.58
CA GLU A 43 5.31 -4.44 -27.55
C GLU A 43 6.00 -4.00 -26.26
N LEU A 44 7.13 -3.31 -26.38
CA LEU A 44 7.88 -2.79 -25.24
C LEU A 44 7.11 -1.67 -24.53
N LEU A 45 6.46 -0.79 -25.28
CA LEU A 45 5.63 0.29 -24.72
C LEU A 45 4.40 -0.26 -23.99
N ILE A 46 3.72 -1.24 -24.58
CA ILE A 46 2.58 -1.93 -23.94
C ILE A 46 3.04 -2.63 -22.67
N ARG A 47 4.20 -3.32 -22.70
CA ARG A 47 4.78 -3.91 -21.48
C ARG A 47 5.07 -2.84 -20.43
N GLY A 48 5.70 -1.73 -20.82
CA GLY A 48 6.03 -0.64 -19.91
C GLY A 48 4.79 -0.03 -19.25
N GLU A 49 3.72 0.18 -20.01
CA GLU A 49 2.44 0.63 -19.47
C GLU A 49 1.86 -0.38 -18.46
N MET A 50 1.86 -1.67 -18.81
CA MET A 50 1.38 -2.72 -17.89
C MET A 50 2.19 -2.74 -16.60
N VAL A 51 3.52 -2.65 -16.67
CA VAL A 51 4.37 -2.61 -15.48
C VAL A 51 4.13 -1.33 -14.67
N ALA A 52 3.91 -0.18 -15.32
CA ALA A 52 3.60 1.08 -14.63
C ALA A 52 2.28 1.01 -13.86
N ARG A 53 1.27 0.33 -14.42
CA ARG A 53 0.00 0.02 -13.73
C ARG A 53 0.23 -0.96 -12.59
N GLN A 54 0.94 -2.07 -12.82
CA GLN A 54 1.26 -3.06 -11.76
C GLN A 54 1.99 -2.43 -10.58
N ALA A 55 2.93 -1.52 -10.85
CA ALA A 55 3.67 -0.76 -9.85
C ALA A 55 2.94 0.46 -9.29
N ASP A 56 1.69 0.69 -9.70
CA ASP A 56 0.83 1.76 -9.21
C ASP A 56 1.46 3.16 -9.33
N CYS A 57 2.35 3.36 -10.32
CA CYS A 57 3.10 4.60 -10.46
C CYS A 57 2.17 5.81 -10.60
N VAL A 58 1.03 5.60 -11.24
CA VAL A 58 0.06 6.66 -11.54
C VAL A 58 -0.69 7.14 -10.29
N ALA A 59 -0.93 6.25 -9.31
CA ALA A 59 -1.66 6.58 -8.09
C ALA A 59 -0.86 7.53 -7.20
N CYS A 60 0.47 7.37 -7.13
CA CYS A 60 1.33 8.29 -6.39
C CYS A 60 1.74 9.51 -7.21
N HIS A 61 2.06 9.35 -8.49
CA HIS A 61 2.59 10.43 -9.30
C HIS A 61 1.50 11.27 -9.98
N SER A 62 0.30 11.35 -9.43
CA SER A 62 -0.79 12.19 -9.95
C SER A 62 -1.71 12.65 -8.81
N THR A 63 -2.54 13.65 -9.07
CA THR A 63 -3.65 14.06 -8.20
C THR A 63 -4.98 13.96 -8.97
N PRO A 64 -6.16 14.00 -8.30
CA PRO A 64 -7.45 13.85 -8.97
C PRO A 64 -7.70 14.86 -10.11
N VAL A 65 -7.04 16.02 -10.05
CA VAL A 65 -7.24 17.14 -10.99
C VAL A 65 -6.03 17.38 -11.90
N SER A 66 -4.98 16.56 -11.78
CA SER A 66 -3.76 16.72 -12.58
C SER A 66 -3.75 15.85 -13.83
N LYS A 67 -2.83 16.16 -14.76
CA LYS A 67 -2.46 15.18 -15.79
C LYS A 67 -1.77 13.97 -15.13
N PRO A 68 -1.80 12.77 -15.73
CA PRO A 68 -1.07 11.63 -15.20
C PRO A 68 0.43 11.91 -15.06
N PHE A 69 1.04 11.36 -14.01
CA PHE A 69 2.49 11.31 -13.80
C PHE A 69 3.19 12.65 -13.46
N VAL A 70 2.45 13.72 -13.21
CA VAL A 70 3.02 15.05 -12.89
C VAL A 70 3.38 15.25 -11.42
N GLY A 71 3.14 14.27 -10.56
CA GLY A 71 3.38 14.33 -9.12
C GLY A 71 2.30 15.10 -8.36
N GLY A 72 2.63 15.48 -7.13
CA GLY A 72 1.80 16.33 -6.27
C GLY A 72 0.95 15.59 -5.24
N LEU A 73 0.94 14.25 -5.20
CA LEU A 73 0.32 13.54 -4.09
C LEU A 73 1.09 13.84 -2.80
N GLU A 74 0.40 14.44 -1.84
CA GLU A 74 0.87 14.65 -0.48
C GLU A 74 0.77 13.34 0.30
N MET A 75 1.82 13.02 1.06
CA MET A 75 1.87 11.91 1.99
C MET A 75 2.34 12.44 3.34
N ASP A 76 1.48 12.33 4.33
CA ASP A 76 1.80 12.71 5.70
C ASP A 76 2.78 11.70 6.30
N THR A 77 3.84 12.22 6.92
CA THR A 77 4.77 11.40 7.71
C THR A 77 4.98 12.02 9.08
N PRO A 78 5.42 11.24 10.09
CA PRO A 78 5.78 11.80 11.39
C PRO A 78 6.88 12.87 11.35
N LEU A 79 7.60 12.99 10.23
CA LEU A 79 8.68 13.95 10.03
C LEU A 79 8.24 15.21 9.25
N GLY A 80 6.98 15.25 8.79
CA GLY A 80 6.44 16.27 7.88
C GLY A 80 5.95 15.68 6.55
N SER A 81 5.28 16.50 5.74
CA SER A 81 4.69 16.07 4.47
C SER A 81 5.76 15.84 3.40
N ILE A 82 5.58 14.80 2.59
CA ILE A 82 6.37 14.56 1.38
C ILE A 82 5.45 14.56 0.17
N PHE A 83 5.97 15.00 -0.97
CA PHE A 83 5.19 15.11 -2.20
C PHE A 83 5.80 14.23 -3.29
N ALA A 84 4.96 13.50 -4.01
CA ALA A 84 5.37 12.75 -5.19
C ALA A 84 5.87 13.69 -6.30
N THR A 85 6.88 13.28 -7.05
CA THR A 85 7.51 14.13 -8.08
C THR A 85 6.89 13.93 -9.46
N ASN A 86 7.06 14.89 -10.35
CA ASN A 86 6.81 14.78 -11.78
C ASN A 86 7.78 13.75 -12.41
N ILE A 87 7.23 12.68 -12.97
CA ILE A 87 7.95 11.62 -13.69
C ILE A 87 7.60 11.58 -15.18
N THR A 88 6.98 12.64 -15.71
CA THR A 88 6.84 12.81 -17.16
C THR A 88 8.20 13.05 -17.83
N PRO A 89 8.34 12.84 -19.15
CA PRO A 89 9.60 13.09 -19.86
C PRO A 89 9.89 14.58 -20.09
N ASP A 90 9.28 15.49 -19.32
CA ASP A 90 9.66 16.90 -19.35
C ASP A 90 11.13 17.07 -18.91
N LYS A 91 11.91 17.78 -19.72
CA LYS A 91 13.37 17.94 -19.50
C LYS A 91 13.72 18.95 -18.41
N THR A 92 12.76 19.72 -17.91
CA THR A 92 13.03 20.81 -16.94
C THR A 92 12.54 20.48 -15.54
N THR A 93 11.45 19.74 -15.45
CA THR A 93 10.72 19.48 -14.20
C THR A 93 10.45 18.00 -13.97
N GLY A 94 10.57 17.16 -15.00
CA GLY A 94 10.41 15.71 -14.94
C GLY A 94 11.72 14.95 -15.15
N ILE A 95 11.62 13.72 -15.65
CA ILE A 95 12.74 12.79 -15.86
C ILE A 95 13.33 12.84 -17.27
N GLY A 96 12.99 13.84 -18.08
CA GLY A 96 13.34 13.89 -19.52
C GLY A 96 14.84 13.88 -19.86
N ASN A 97 15.73 14.07 -18.87
CA ASN A 97 17.18 13.98 -19.03
C ASN A 97 17.80 12.73 -18.38
N TYR A 98 17.00 11.84 -17.79
CA TYR A 98 17.50 10.62 -17.18
C TYR A 98 17.93 9.68 -18.30
N SER A 99 19.09 9.04 -18.17
CA SER A 99 19.41 7.84 -18.92
C SER A 99 18.64 6.62 -18.38
N LEU A 100 18.70 5.48 -19.07
CA LEU A 100 18.16 4.23 -18.54
C LEU A 100 18.84 3.84 -17.21
N ALA A 101 20.15 4.04 -17.11
CA ALA A 101 20.90 3.78 -15.87
C ALA A 101 20.51 4.73 -14.73
N ASP A 102 20.18 5.99 -15.04
CA ASP A 102 19.66 6.95 -14.07
C ASP A 102 18.25 6.59 -13.59
N PHE A 103 17.39 6.17 -14.51
CA PHE A 103 16.05 5.69 -14.19
C PHE A 103 16.09 4.45 -13.30
N ASP A 104 16.97 3.50 -13.63
CA ASP A 104 17.24 2.32 -12.82
C ASP A 104 17.65 2.68 -11.38
N ARG A 105 18.63 3.60 -11.23
CA ARG A 105 19.05 4.10 -9.91
C ARG A 105 17.93 4.75 -9.13
N ALA A 106 17.08 5.54 -9.79
CA ALA A 106 15.96 6.18 -9.12
C ALA A 106 14.93 5.14 -8.65
N VAL A 107 14.56 4.20 -9.52
CA VAL A 107 13.48 3.22 -9.27
C VAL A 107 13.91 2.11 -8.33
N ARG A 108 15.04 1.44 -8.59
CA ARG A 108 15.49 0.27 -7.80
C ARG A 108 16.37 0.62 -6.61
N HIS A 109 17.01 1.78 -6.63
CA HIS A 109 17.99 2.15 -5.60
C HIS A 109 17.63 3.42 -4.80
N GLY A 110 16.59 4.15 -5.20
CA GLY A 110 16.18 5.38 -4.54
C GLY A 110 17.23 6.49 -4.66
N VAL A 111 17.94 6.59 -5.79
CA VAL A 111 19.00 7.58 -6.00
C VAL A 111 18.80 8.31 -7.32
N THR A 112 18.64 9.63 -7.26
CA THR A 112 18.51 10.46 -8.46
C THR A 112 19.89 10.77 -9.07
N PRO A 113 19.96 11.25 -10.33
CA PRO A 113 21.24 11.49 -11.03
C PRO A 113 22.16 12.50 -10.36
N ASP A 114 21.59 13.44 -9.61
CA ASP A 114 22.29 14.42 -8.78
C ASP A 114 22.80 13.83 -7.45
N GLY A 115 22.64 12.52 -7.23
CA GLY A 115 23.10 11.80 -6.03
C GLY A 115 22.17 11.92 -4.82
N ARG A 116 21.04 12.61 -4.96
CA ARG A 116 20.07 12.78 -3.88
C ARG A 116 19.34 11.47 -3.61
N ARG A 117 19.23 11.11 -2.32
CA ARG A 117 18.49 9.92 -1.88
C ARG A 117 16.98 10.21 -1.82
N LEU A 118 16.18 9.27 -2.30
CA LEU A 118 14.73 9.30 -2.20
C LEU A 118 14.30 8.75 -0.85
N TYR A 119 13.24 9.33 -0.28
CA TYR A 119 12.62 8.77 0.92
C TYR A 119 11.98 7.42 0.55
N PRO A 120 12.04 6.42 1.45
CA PRO A 120 11.49 5.08 1.21
C PRO A 120 9.94 5.03 1.22
N ALA A 121 9.28 6.19 1.11
CA ALA A 121 7.87 6.28 0.75
C ALA A 121 7.63 5.92 -0.73
N MET A 122 8.58 6.24 -1.62
CA MET A 122 8.67 5.53 -2.89
C MET A 122 9.14 4.11 -2.56
N PRO A 123 8.40 3.04 -2.91
CA PRO A 123 8.70 1.68 -2.47
C PRO A 123 9.84 1.04 -3.27
N TYR A 124 10.94 1.79 -3.47
CA TYR A 124 12.17 1.28 -4.08
C TYR A 124 12.77 0.05 -3.39
N PRO A 125 12.59 -0.20 -2.06
CA PRO A 125 13.03 -1.46 -1.47
C PRO A 125 12.32 -2.68 -2.07
N SER A 126 11.04 -2.53 -2.46
CA SER A 126 10.32 -3.55 -3.24
C SER A 126 10.78 -3.55 -4.70
N TYR A 127 10.86 -2.37 -5.33
CA TYR A 127 11.26 -2.26 -6.74
C TYR A 127 12.68 -2.75 -7.02
N ALA A 128 13.57 -2.83 -6.03
CA ALA A 128 14.88 -3.44 -6.14
C ALA A 128 14.83 -4.84 -6.77
N LYS A 129 13.71 -5.56 -6.59
CA LYS A 129 13.45 -6.90 -7.14
C LYS A 129 12.91 -6.91 -8.57
N MET A 130 12.62 -5.76 -9.18
CA MET A 130 12.16 -5.67 -10.57
C MET A 130 13.24 -6.15 -11.54
N THR A 131 12.81 -6.84 -12.59
CA THR A 131 13.72 -7.35 -13.62
C THR A 131 14.25 -6.23 -14.50
N ASP A 132 15.41 -6.45 -15.12
CA ASP A 132 16.00 -5.49 -16.05
C ASP A 132 15.06 -5.22 -17.25
N ASP A 133 14.33 -6.24 -17.72
CA ASP A 133 13.33 -6.11 -18.78
C ASP A 133 12.18 -5.17 -18.38
N ASP A 134 11.71 -5.23 -17.13
CA ASP A 134 10.62 -4.39 -16.64
C ASP A 134 11.09 -2.95 -16.42
N ILE A 135 12.33 -2.74 -15.95
CA ILE A 135 12.93 -1.40 -15.87
C ILE A 135 13.11 -0.79 -17.26
N THR A 136 13.58 -1.59 -18.23
CA THR A 136 13.74 -1.18 -19.63
C THR A 136 12.40 -0.81 -20.26
N ALA A 137 11.36 -1.62 -20.04
CA ALA A 137 10.02 -1.38 -20.55
C ALA A 137 9.39 -0.12 -19.94
N LEU A 138 9.49 0.05 -18.61
CA LEU A 138 9.03 1.25 -17.90
C LEU A 138 9.68 2.51 -18.46
N TYR A 139 11.01 2.50 -18.58
CA TYR A 139 11.75 3.64 -19.12
C TYR A 139 11.32 3.96 -20.56
N ALA A 140 11.17 2.94 -21.42
CA ALA A 140 10.68 3.13 -22.78
C ALA A 140 9.28 3.76 -22.79
N PHE A 141 8.35 3.29 -21.95
CA PHE A 141 7.01 3.85 -21.82
C PHE A 141 7.03 5.32 -21.37
N PHE A 142 7.72 5.64 -20.29
CA PHE A 142 7.80 7.02 -19.78
C PHE A 142 8.45 7.98 -20.77
N MET A 143 9.49 7.53 -21.49
CA MET A 143 10.24 8.41 -22.38
C MET A 143 9.62 8.59 -23.76
N ASN A 144 8.70 7.71 -24.18
CA ASN A 144 8.18 7.69 -25.55
C ASN A 144 6.65 7.76 -25.66
N ASP A 145 5.88 7.30 -24.67
CA ASP A 145 4.40 7.28 -24.74
C ASP A 145 3.73 8.23 -23.74
N VAL A 146 4.38 8.54 -22.63
CA VAL A 146 3.89 9.55 -21.68
C VAL A 146 4.10 10.96 -22.23
N ALA A 147 3.04 11.77 -22.21
CA ALA A 147 3.12 13.16 -22.64
C ALA A 147 3.99 14.00 -21.67
N PRO A 148 4.95 14.80 -22.16
CA PRO A 148 5.73 15.68 -21.30
C PRO A 148 4.84 16.78 -20.74
N VAL A 149 4.92 16.99 -19.42
CA VAL A 149 4.18 18.07 -18.76
C VAL A 149 5.14 18.85 -17.87
N LYS A 150 5.25 20.15 -18.14
CA LYS A 150 6.03 21.06 -17.31
C LYS A 150 5.24 21.41 -16.05
N GLN A 151 5.62 20.81 -14.92
CA GLN A 151 5.03 21.05 -13.61
C GLN A 151 6.11 20.91 -12.54
N LEU A 152 6.33 21.99 -11.78
CA LEU A 152 7.34 22.02 -10.72
C LEU A 152 6.96 21.07 -9.59
N ASN A 153 7.95 20.37 -9.04
CA ASN A 153 7.80 19.55 -7.86
C ASN A 153 7.60 20.41 -6.63
N GLU A 154 6.68 20.01 -5.77
CA GLU A 154 6.53 20.59 -4.44
C GLU A 154 7.66 20.04 -3.53
N PRO A 155 8.37 20.93 -2.80
CA PRO A 155 9.39 20.48 -1.87
C PRO A 155 8.75 19.78 -0.66
N ALA A 156 9.43 18.77 -0.11
CA ALA A 156 9.00 18.16 1.15
C ALA A 156 9.02 19.18 2.29
N ASP A 157 7.99 19.15 3.12
CA ASP A 157 7.86 19.99 4.32
C ASP A 157 8.50 19.30 5.53
N ILE A 158 9.76 18.93 5.38
CA ILE A 158 10.57 18.34 6.45
C ILE A 158 11.58 19.41 6.88
N GLU A 159 11.51 19.80 8.14
CA GLU A 159 12.40 20.83 8.68
C GLU A 159 13.84 20.31 8.87
N TRP A 160 14.79 21.23 8.84
CA TRP A 160 16.17 20.92 9.21
C TRP A 160 16.24 20.60 10.72
N PRO A 161 17.00 19.56 11.16
CA PRO A 161 17.96 18.76 10.40
C PRO A 161 17.41 17.44 9.83
N LEU A 162 16.11 17.18 9.94
CA LEU A 162 15.50 15.90 9.54
C LEU A 162 15.45 15.72 8.02
N ASN A 163 15.55 16.80 7.26
CA ASN A 163 15.59 16.79 5.80
C ASN A 163 16.94 16.41 5.18
N ILE A 164 17.95 16.11 5.99
CA ILE A 164 19.27 15.72 5.51
C ILE A 164 19.18 14.29 4.94
N ARG A 165 19.51 14.13 3.66
CA ARG A 165 19.29 12.88 2.90
C ARG A 165 20.45 11.90 2.90
N TRP A 166 21.67 12.29 3.30
CA TRP A 166 22.82 11.37 3.29
C TRP A 166 22.68 10.16 4.24
N PRO A 167 22.01 10.23 5.42
CA PRO A 167 21.82 9.07 6.29
C PRO A 167 20.99 7.97 5.63
N LEU A 168 20.15 8.31 4.65
CA LEU A 168 19.40 7.31 3.87
C LEU A 168 20.34 6.36 3.12
N ALA A 169 21.57 6.76 2.77
CA ALA A 169 22.52 5.82 2.18
C ALA A 169 22.89 4.69 3.16
N LEU A 170 23.00 4.99 4.47
CA LEU A 170 23.23 3.99 5.51
C LEU A 170 21.96 3.17 5.77
N TRP A 171 20.80 3.82 5.76
CA TRP A 171 19.51 3.15 5.86
C TRP A 171 19.33 2.11 4.75
N ASN A 172 19.61 2.48 3.49
CA ASN A 172 19.52 1.57 2.34
C ASN A 172 20.45 0.37 2.52
N ALA A 173 21.68 0.60 3.02
CA ALA A 173 22.63 -0.48 3.25
C ALA A 173 22.19 -1.49 4.33
N MET A 174 21.34 -1.05 5.28
CA MET A 174 20.84 -1.91 6.36
C MET A 174 19.52 -2.60 6.01
N PHE A 175 18.64 -1.94 5.25
CA PHE A 175 17.24 -2.35 5.13
C PHE A 175 16.77 -2.70 3.72
N VAL A 176 17.58 -2.42 2.69
CA VAL A 176 17.23 -2.76 1.31
C VAL A 176 17.95 -4.03 0.92
N ASP A 177 17.18 -5.09 0.67
CA ASP A 177 17.71 -6.28 0.03
C ASP A 177 17.84 -6.02 -1.48
N GLY A 178 19.08 -5.85 -1.94
CA GLY A 178 19.37 -5.49 -3.31
C GLY A 178 19.40 -6.71 -4.23
N GLY A 179 18.86 -6.54 -5.45
CA GLY A 179 18.96 -7.54 -6.52
C GLY A 179 17.60 -7.94 -7.07
N VAL A 180 17.60 -8.36 -8.33
CA VAL A 180 16.39 -8.80 -9.03
C VAL A 180 15.79 -10.04 -8.39
N TYR A 181 14.47 -10.19 -8.48
CA TYR A 181 13.80 -11.40 -8.00
C TYR A 181 14.40 -12.65 -8.64
N ALA A 182 14.89 -13.56 -7.79
CA ALA A 182 15.37 -14.86 -8.20
C ALA A 182 14.28 -15.91 -7.99
N GLN A 183 14.00 -16.70 -9.02
CA GLN A 183 13.03 -17.79 -8.91
C GLN A 183 13.46 -18.79 -7.82
N LYS A 184 12.50 -19.17 -6.97
CA LYS A 184 12.73 -20.09 -5.85
C LYS A 184 12.65 -21.55 -6.36
N PRO A 185 13.73 -22.34 -6.21
CA PRO A 185 13.71 -23.76 -6.56
C PRO A 185 12.65 -24.51 -5.75
N GLY A 186 11.96 -25.47 -6.39
CA GLY A 186 10.90 -26.26 -5.75
C GLY A 186 9.54 -25.56 -5.67
N LYS A 187 9.41 -24.34 -6.22
CA LYS A 187 8.14 -23.66 -6.47
C LYS A 187 7.84 -23.70 -7.96
N ASP A 188 6.56 -23.81 -8.31
CA ASP A 188 6.15 -23.78 -9.71
C ASP A 188 6.25 -22.35 -10.30
N GLU A 189 6.04 -22.26 -11.61
CA GLU A 189 6.11 -21.00 -12.35
C GLU A 189 5.07 -19.98 -11.87
N ARG A 190 3.85 -20.45 -11.55
CA ARG A 190 2.75 -19.58 -11.11
C ARG A 190 3.06 -18.97 -9.75
N TRP A 191 3.59 -19.75 -8.82
CA TRP A 191 4.03 -19.28 -7.52
C TRP A 191 5.13 -18.23 -7.66
N ASN A 192 6.13 -18.49 -8.51
CA ASN A 192 7.23 -17.53 -8.74
C ASN A 192 6.75 -16.24 -9.40
N ARG A 193 5.81 -16.31 -10.33
CA ARG A 193 5.18 -15.13 -10.93
C ARG A 193 4.41 -14.32 -9.88
N GLY A 194 3.66 -14.99 -9.00
CA GLY A 194 2.94 -14.34 -7.91
C GLY A 194 3.87 -13.68 -6.90
N ALA A 195 4.94 -14.37 -6.51
CA ALA A 195 5.97 -13.85 -5.62
C ALA A 195 6.63 -12.59 -6.21
N TYR A 196 6.99 -12.61 -7.49
CA TYR A 196 7.50 -11.42 -8.19
C TYR A 196 6.52 -10.25 -8.13
N LEU A 197 5.26 -10.49 -8.50
CA LEU A 197 4.24 -9.44 -8.54
C LEU A 197 3.95 -8.87 -7.15
N VAL A 198 4.02 -9.68 -6.09
CA VAL A 198 3.71 -9.24 -4.72
C VAL A 198 4.92 -8.58 -4.04
N GLN A 199 6.14 -9.10 -4.25
CA GLN A 199 7.35 -8.61 -3.58
C GLN A 199 8.05 -7.47 -4.34
N ALA A 200 7.83 -7.36 -5.65
CA ALA A 200 8.50 -6.39 -6.51
C ALA A 200 7.53 -5.34 -7.03
N ALA A 201 6.97 -5.56 -8.22
CA ALA A 201 6.17 -4.57 -8.93
C ALA A 201 4.97 -4.09 -8.08
N GLY A 202 4.14 -4.99 -7.56
CA GLY A 202 2.95 -4.63 -6.79
C GLY A 202 3.20 -4.23 -5.33
N HIS A 203 4.46 -4.25 -4.87
CA HIS A 203 4.93 -3.72 -3.58
C HIS A 203 4.00 -3.96 -2.37
N CYS A 204 3.31 -5.11 -2.30
CA CYS A 204 2.22 -5.29 -1.33
C CYS A 204 2.71 -5.19 0.13
N GLY A 205 4.00 -5.50 0.35
CA GLY A 205 4.69 -5.32 1.63
C GLY A 205 4.69 -3.88 2.14
N ALA A 206 4.67 -2.89 1.24
CA ALA A 206 4.68 -1.48 1.60
C ALA A 206 3.47 -1.09 2.46
N CYS A 207 2.32 -1.75 2.29
CA CYS A 207 1.13 -1.52 3.10
C CYS A 207 0.89 -2.64 4.12
N HIS A 208 1.17 -3.90 3.75
CA HIS A 208 0.77 -5.05 4.54
C HIS A 208 1.87 -5.62 5.46
N THR A 209 3.06 -5.05 5.49
CA THR A 209 4.14 -5.47 6.40
C THR A 209 4.34 -4.44 7.52
N PRO A 210 4.43 -4.85 8.80
CA PRO A 210 4.68 -3.94 9.91
C PRO A 210 6.04 -3.23 9.77
N ARG A 211 6.10 -2.01 10.32
CA ARG A 211 7.29 -1.17 10.28
C ARG A 211 8.18 -1.37 11.51
N GLY A 212 9.50 -1.41 11.29
CA GLY A 212 10.51 -1.46 12.34
C GLY A 212 10.86 -0.06 12.89
N LEU A 213 11.83 -0.01 13.81
CA LEU A 213 12.28 1.25 14.43
C LEU A 213 12.81 2.27 13.40
N GLY A 214 13.36 1.79 12.28
CA GLY A 214 13.83 2.65 11.18
C GLY A 214 12.76 3.00 10.17
N MET A 215 11.47 2.75 10.44
CA MET A 215 10.35 2.83 9.48
C MET A 215 10.49 1.89 8.26
N ASN A 216 11.43 0.94 8.31
CA ASN A 216 11.60 -0.09 7.29
C ASN A 216 10.53 -1.18 7.42
N GLU A 217 10.23 -1.87 6.32
CA GLU A 217 9.46 -3.11 6.36
C GLU A 217 10.24 -4.16 7.17
N LYS A 218 9.59 -4.82 8.13
CA LYS A 218 10.23 -5.88 8.93
C LYS A 218 10.51 -7.17 8.13
N GLY A 219 9.91 -7.31 6.95
CA GLY A 219 10.16 -8.40 6.02
C GLY A 219 9.93 -7.96 4.58
N LEU A 220 10.72 -8.48 3.65
CA LEU A 220 10.63 -8.15 2.22
C LEU A 220 10.23 -9.36 1.35
N ASP A 221 10.12 -10.54 1.94
CA ASP A 221 9.78 -11.79 1.25
C ASP A 221 9.16 -12.84 2.17
N GLU A 222 8.79 -13.99 1.57
CA GLU A 222 8.08 -15.08 2.25
C GLU A 222 8.86 -15.74 3.40
N LEU A 223 10.17 -15.50 3.51
CA LEU A 223 11.01 -16.10 4.54
C LEU A 223 10.82 -15.43 5.90
N SER A 224 10.43 -14.16 5.92
CA SER A 224 10.11 -13.45 7.16
C SER A 224 8.67 -13.75 7.60
N PRO A 225 8.42 -14.06 8.88
CA PRO A 225 7.05 -14.18 9.40
C PRO A 225 6.30 -12.83 9.42
N ASP A 226 7.03 -11.71 9.47
CA ASP A 226 6.44 -10.37 9.46
C ASP A 226 5.95 -9.94 8.06
N PHE A 227 6.52 -10.49 6.99
CA PHE A 227 6.16 -10.07 5.62
C PHE A 227 4.67 -10.31 5.35
N LEU A 228 3.92 -9.27 5.02
CA LEU A 228 2.46 -9.32 4.80
C LEU A 228 1.61 -9.78 6.01
N SER A 229 2.11 -9.62 7.24
CA SER A 229 1.37 -9.99 8.46
C SER A 229 0.33 -8.96 8.92
N GLY A 230 0.13 -7.88 8.16
CA GLY A 230 -0.75 -6.77 8.48
C GLY A 230 -0.03 -5.61 9.19
N ALA A 231 -0.49 -4.38 8.93
CA ALA A 231 0.08 -3.18 9.50
C ALA A 231 -0.92 -2.02 9.52
N VAL A 232 -0.69 -1.04 10.40
CA VAL A 232 -1.35 0.26 10.31
C VAL A 232 -0.50 1.17 9.43
N LEU A 233 -1.13 1.79 8.44
CA LEU A 233 -0.56 2.82 7.59
C LEU A 233 -1.60 3.92 7.39
N ASP A 234 -1.24 5.17 7.67
CA ASP A 234 -2.07 6.35 7.40
C ASP A 234 -3.50 6.27 8.00
N GLY A 235 -3.61 5.83 9.26
CA GLY A 235 -4.91 5.66 9.94
C GLY A 235 -5.77 4.51 9.39
N TRP A 236 -5.22 3.68 8.50
CA TRP A 236 -5.84 2.47 7.98
C TRP A 236 -5.08 1.23 8.43
N TYR A 237 -5.80 0.24 8.93
CA TYR A 237 -5.24 -1.10 9.11
C TYR A 237 -5.32 -1.88 7.80
N ALA A 238 -4.16 -2.16 7.20
CA ALA A 238 -4.00 -3.11 6.12
C ALA A 238 -3.98 -4.53 6.72
N PRO A 239 -4.97 -5.41 6.39
CA PRO A 239 -5.08 -6.73 7.00
C PRO A 239 -3.92 -7.65 6.64
N SER A 240 -3.73 -8.73 7.40
CA SER A 240 -2.77 -9.76 7.01
C SER A 240 -3.17 -10.36 5.66
N LEU A 241 -2.19 -10.59 4.78
CA LEU A 241 -2.41 -11.33 3.52
C LEU A 241 -1.97 -12.81 3.64
N ARG A 242 -1.75 -13.29 4.86
CA ARG A 242 -1.35 -14.68 5.15
C ARG A 242 -2.55 -15.56 5.49
N GLN A 243 -2.30 -16.84 5.76
CA GLN A 243 -3.32 -17.83 6.17
C GLN A 243 -3.89 -17.63 7.59
N ASP A 244 -3.81 -16.43 8.16
CA ASP A 244 -4.48 -16.09 9.42
C ASP A 244 -6.00 -16.27 9.27
N HIS A 245 -6.61 -17.09 10.12
CA HIS A 245 -8.01 -17.45 10.01
C HIS A 245 -8.95 -16.34 10.46
N ASN A 246 -8.54 -15.37 11.28
CA ASN A 246 -9.36 -14.25 11.76
C ASN A 246 -9.01 -12.96 11.06
N THR A 247 -7.73 -12.62 11.02
CA THR A 247 -7.24 -11.31 10.56
C THR A 247 -6.72 -11.30 9.13
N GLY A 248 -6.62 -12.48 8.47
CA GLY A 248 -6.11 -12.62 7.12
C GLY A 248 -6.95 -13.51 6.19
N LEU A 249 -6.28 -14.19 5.27
CA LEU A 249 -6.86 -14.94 4.15
C LEU A 249 -7.10 -16.43 4.46
N GLY A 250 -6.95 -16.87 5.70
CA GLY A 250 -7.11 -18.28 6.10
C GLY A 250 -8.49 -18.85 5.73
N ARG A 251 -9.55 -18.03 5.85
CA ARG A 251 -10.93 -18.41 5.47
C ARG A 251 -11.26 -18.25 3.99
N TRP A 252 -10.37 -17.64 3.20
CA TRP A 252 -10.61 -17.33 1.80
C TRP A 252 -10.11 -18.48 0.94
N SER A 253 -10.88 -18.91 -0.07
CA SER A 253 -10.33 -19.79 -1.11
C SER A 253 -9.38 -19.02 -2.05
N GLU A 254 -8.54 -19.72 -2.80
CA GLU A 254 -7.70 -19.08 -3.84
C GLU A 254 -8.57 -18.31 -4.86
N GLU A 255 -9.75 -18.85 -5.19
CA GLU A 255 -10.72 -18.20 -6.07
C GLU A 255 -11.34 -16.96 -5.41
N ASP A 256 -11.59 -16.96 -4.11
CA ASP A 256 -12.06 -15.75 -3.41
C ASP A 256 -11.04 -14.61 -3.49
N ILE A 257 -9.75 -14.92 -3.36
CA ILE A 257 -8.67 -13.93 -3.51
C ILE A 257 -8.66 -13.40 -4.94
N PHE A 258 -8.74 -14.27 -5.94
CA PHE A 258 -8.78 -13.87 -7.35
C PHE A 258 -9.97 -12.95 -7.65
N GLN A 259 -11.17 -13.30 -7.18
CA GLN A 259 -12.37 -12.47 -7.39
C GLN A 259 -12.26 -11.11 -6.71
N PHE A 260 -11.63 -11.04 -5.52
CA PHE A 260 -11.39 -9.78 -4.84
C PHE A 260 -10.43 -8.88 -5.63
N LEU A 261 -9.29 -9.42 -6.09
CA LEU A 261 -8.32 -8.65 -6.86
C LEU A 261 -8.90 -8.19 -8.21
N LYS A 262 -9.73 -9.03 -8.85
CA LYS A 262 -10.36 -8.72 -10.15
C LYS A 262 -11.50 -7.70 -10.06
N ASN A 263 -12.37 -7.82 -9.05
CA ASN A 263 -13.61 -7.04 -8.97
C ASN A 263 -13.60 -5.96 -7.87
N GLY A 264 -12.52 -5.89 -7.08
CA GLY A 264 -12.42 -5.05 -5.89
C GLY A 264 -13.31 -5.53 -4.75
N ARG A 265 -13.89 -6.73 -4.87
CA ARG A 265 -14.83 -7.30 -3.90
C ARG A 265 -15.08 -8.79 -4.12
N ASN A 266 -15.50 -9.47 -3.07
CA ASN A 266 -15.98 -10.83 -3.10
C ASN A 266 -17.02 -11.05 -1.98
N ARG A 267 -17.26 -12.32 -1.59
CA ARG A 267 -18.18 -12.66 -0.49
C ARG A 267 -17.71 -12.25 0.91
N HIS A 268 -16.42 -11.96 1.06
CA HIS A 268 -15.76 -11.71 2.35
C HIS A 268 -15.51 -10.22 2.60
N ALA A 269 -15.20 -9.44 1.55
CA ALA A 269 -14.88 -8.03 1.68
C ALA A 269 -15.09 -7.24 0.37
N VAL A 270 -15.09 -5.91 0.52
CA VAL A 270 -14.96 -4.91 -0.55
C VAL A 270 -13.72 -4.08 -0.25
N VAL A 271 -12.97 -3.64 -1.27
CA VAL A 271 -11.84 -2.71 -1.08
C VAL A 271 -12.32 -1.40 -0.42
N PHE A 272 -11.52 -0.87 0.48
CA PHE A 272 -11.78 0.38 1.19
C PHE A 272 -10.47 1.11 1.48
N GLY A 273 -10.55 2.37 1.89
CA GLY A 273 -9.37 3.21 2.14
C GLY A 273 -8.46 3.29 0.91
N SER A 274 -7.15 3.38 1.14
CA SER A 274 -6.11 3.44 0.09
C SER A 274 -6.11 2.23 -0.86
N MET A 275 -6.60 1.06 -0.42
CA MET A 275 -6.73 -0.12 -1.29
C MET A 275 -7.71 0.10 -2.45
N THR A 276 -8.62 1.08 -2.33
CA THR A 276 -9.54 1.46 -3.41
C THR A 276 -8.78 2.07 -4.59
N GLU A 277 -7.74 2.85 -4.33
CA GLU A 277 -6.91 3.47 -5.36
C GLU A 277 -6.04 2.43 -6.06
N VAL A 278 -5.46 1.49 -5.29
CA VAL A 278 -4.73 0.32 -5.83
C VAL A 278 -5.63 -0.50 -6.77
N TYR A 279 -6.89 -0.72 -6.39
CA TYR A 279 -7.83 -1.39 -7.28
C TYR A 279 -8.15 -0.56 -8.53
N ASN A 280 -8.49 0.71 -8.33
CA ASN A 280 -8.95 1.61 -9.38
C ASN A 280 -7.86 1.88 -10.43
N ASN A 281 -6.58 1.92 -10.05
CA ASN A 281 -5.48 2.33 -10.93
C ASN A 281 -4.50 1.20 -11.30
N SER A 282 -4.48 0.08 -10.56
CA SER A 282 -3.55 -1.04 -10.78
C SER A 282 -4.26 -2.37 -11.05
N LEU A 283 -4.84 -2.99 -10.02
CA LEU A 283 -5.23 -4.41 -10.06
C LEU A 283 -6.25 -4.75 -11.15
N GLN A 284 -7.23 -3.86 -11.40
CA GLN A 284 -8.28 -4.13 -12.37
C GLN A 284 -7.78 -4.20 -13.84
N PHE A 285 -6.55 -3.71 -14.09
CA PHE A 285 -5.91 -3.74 -15.41
C PHE A 285 -4.94 -4.90 -15.59
N MET A 286 -4.70 -5.69 -14.53
CA MET A 286 -3.81 -6.84 -14.60
C MET A 286 -4.46 -8.00 -15.37
N THR A 287 -3.63 -8.83 -15.99
CA THR A 287 -4.09 -10.04 -16.68
C THR A 287 -4.66 -11.04 -15.68
N GLU A 288 -5.63 -11.87 -16.09
CA GLU A 288 -6.14 -12.93 -15.20
C GLU A 288 -5.04 -13.90 -14.75
N SER A 289 -4.05 -14.17 -15.60
CA SER A 289 -2.89 -15.00 -15.24
C SER A 289 -2.08 -14.40 -14.10
N ASP A 290 -1.87 -13.08 -14.11
CA ASP A 290 -1.15 -12.37 -13.06
C ASP A 290 -1.95 -12.35 -11.76
N LEU A 291 -3.25 -12.05 -11.84
CA LEU A 291 -4.14 -12.07 -10.68
C LEU A 291 -4.22 -13.47 -10.05
N ARG A 292 -4.29 -14.54 -10.85
CA ARG A 292 -4.24 -15.92 -10.35
C ARG A 292 -2.89 -16.29 -9.76
N ALA A 293 -1.80 -15.79 -10.33
CA ALA A 293 -0.46 -15.98 -9.76
C ALA A 293 -0.33 -15.32 -8.38
N ILE A 294 -0.81 -14.08 -8.23
CA ILE A 294 -0.89 -13.39 -6.93
C ILE A 294 -1.72 -14.21 -5.95
N SER A 295 -2.93 -14.63 -6.33
CA SER A 295 -3.80 -15.43 -5.47
C SER A 295 -3.14 -16.72 -4.99
N HIS A 296 -2.49 -17.43 -5.91
CA HIS A 296 -1.78 -18.67 -5.61
C HIS A 296 -0.62 -18.46 -4.62
N TYR A 297 0.17 -17.40 -4.84
CA TYR A 297 1.26 -17.04 -3.95
C TYR A 297 0.75 -16.64 -2.56
N LEU A 298 -0.20 -15.72 -2.45
CA LEU A 298 -0.77 -15.28 -1.16
C LEU A 298 -1.41 -16.45 -0.41
N LYS A 299 -2.13 -17.34 -1.11
CA LYS A 299 -2.74 -18.51 -0.48
C LYS A 299 -1.69 -19.47 0.11
N SER A 300 -0.46 -19.45 -0.38
CA SER A 300 0.63 -20.31 0.10
C SER A 300 1.34 -19.79 1.38
N LEU A 301 1.15 -18.53 1.76
CA LEU A 301 1.88 -17.92 2.87
C LEU A 301 1.30 -18.38 4.22
N PRO A 302 2.09 -19.01 5.12
CA PRO A 302 1.58 -19.46 6.40
C PRO A 302 1.14 -18.27 7.26
N GLY A 303 0.01 -18.40 7.97
CA GLY A 303 -0.39 -17.46 9.01
C GLY A 303 0.43 -17.67 10.29
N ASP A 304 0.13 -16.88 11.31
CA ASP A 304 0.63 -17.01 12.68
C ASP A 304 -0.43 -17.70 13.56
N PRO A 305 -0.29 -19.02 13.82
CA PRO A 305 -1.24 -19.76 14.65
C PRO A 305 -1.26 -19.29 16.12
N SER A 306 -0.21 -18.58 16.56
CA SER A 306 -0.07 -18.14 17.95
C SER A 306 -0.66 -16.74 18.19
N GLY A 307 -0.63 -15.87 17.18
CA GLY A 307 -1.12 -14.50 17.25
C GLY A 307 -2.60 -14.31 16.89
N ASP A 308 -3.18 -15.21 16.09
CA ASP A 308 -4.51 -15.00 15.49
C ASP A 308 -5.69 -15.58 16.30
N GLY A 309 -5.41 -16.13 17.49
CA GLY A 309 -6.44 -16.60 18.44
C GLY A 309 -7.27 -17.80 17.96
N ALA A 310 -8.43 -18.02 18.60
CA ALA A 310 -9.33 -19.11 18.20
C ALA A 310 -10.09 -18.76 16.91
N PRO A 311 -10.29 -19.70 15.97
CA PRO A 311 -11.06 -19.44 14.75
C PRO A 311 -12.45 -18.91 15.04
N TRP A 312 -12.76 -17.76 14.45
CA TRP A 312 -14.09 -17.15 14.53
C TRP A 312 -15.17 -18.13 14.06
N ARG A 313 -16.29 -18.09 14.77
CA ARG A 313 -17.50 -18.82 14.41
C ARG A 313 -18.67 -17.87 14.55
N TYR A 314 -19.56 -17.93 13.57
CA TYR A 314 -20.78 -17.16 13.60
C TYR A 314 -21.63 -17.55 14.81
N VAL A 315 -22.07 -16.54 15.57
CA VAL A 315 -23.04 -16.70 16.65
C VAL A 315 -24.32 -15.98 16.23
N GLU A 316 -25.46 -16.68 16.25
CA GLU A 316 -26.73 -16.05 15.91
C GLU A 316 -27.10 -14.96 16.92
N ALA A 317 -27.50 -13.79 16.39
CA ALA A 317 -28.05 -12.74 17.22
C ALA A 317 -29.41 -13.19 17.81
N PRO A 318 -29.71 -12.91 19.08
CA PRO A 318 -30.97 -13.36 19.67
C PRO A 318 -32.15 -12.66 18.96
N THR A 319 -33.03 -13.45 18.34
CA THR A 319 -34.16 -12.98 17.52
C THR A 319 -35.25 -12.21 18.28
N SER A 320 -35.16 -12.08 19.61
CA SER A 320 -36.23 -11.58 20.48
C SER A 320 -35.80 -10.57 21.55
N ILE A 321 -34.66 -9.87 21.39
CA ILE A 321 -34.34 -8.76 22.29
C ILE A 321 -35.40 -7.66 22.09
N SER A 322 -36.24 -7.45 23.10
CA SER A 322 -37.17 -6.32 23.15
C SER A 322 -36.40 -5.02 22.89
N ILE A 323 -36.97 -4.09 22.11
CA ILE A 323 -36.32 -2.79 21.80
C ILE A 323 -35.80 -2.10 23.08
N SER A 324 -36.52 -2.25 24.20
CA SER A 324 -36.15 -1.70 25.51
C SER A 324 -34.95 -2.35 26.19
N LYS A 325 -34.46 -3.49 25.70
CA LYS A 325 -33.28 -4.22 26.22
C LYS A 325 -32.04 -4.09 25.33
N ARG A 326 -32.14 -3.41 24.19
CA ARG A 326 -31.01 -3.19 23.28
C ARG A 326 -30.02 -2.22 23.89
N THR A 327 -28.73 -2.45 23.65
CA THR A 327 -27.71 -1.45 23.96
C THR A 327 -27.85 -0.24 23.02
N PRO A 328 -27.36 0.96 23.38
CA PRO A 328 -27.38 2.12 22.49
C PRO A 328 -26.76 1.81 21.12
N GLY A 329 -25.62 1.12 21.08
CA GLY A 329 -24.96 0.72 19.84
C GLY A 329 -25.80 -0.22 18.97
N GLU A 330 -26.51 -1.18 19.56
CA GLU A 330 -27.43 -2.07 18.83
C GLU A 330 -28.63 -1.29 18.24
N GLN A 331 -29.15 -0.29 18.97
CA GLN A 331 -30.22 0.58 18.48
C GLN A 331 -29.74 1.40 17.28
N THR A 332 -28.60 2.09 17.40
CA THR A 332 -28.00 2.84 16.29
C THR A 332 -27.74 1.94 15.09
N TYR A 333 -27.22 0.72 15.30
CA TYR A 333 -27.02 -0.25 14.23
C TYR A 333 -28.33 -0.57 13.51
N ALA A 334 -29.38 -0.92 14.25
CA ALA A 334 -30.67 -1.28 13.66
C ALA A 334 -31.30 -0.14 12.85
N GLU A 335 -31.12 1.10 13.29
CA GLU A 335 -31.72 2.29 12.65
C GLU A 335 -30.92 2.80 11.44
N ARG A 336 -29.58 2.68 11.47
CA ARG A 336 -28.70 3.35 10.50
C ARG A 336 -27.90 2.41 9.61
N CYS A 337 -27.59 1.20 10.09
CA CYS A 337 -26.64 0.30 9.42
C CYS A 337 -27.31 -0.99 8.92
N GLY A 338 -28.28 -1.51 9.66
CA GLY A 338 -28.89 -2.83 9.46
C GLY A 338 -29.64 -2.98 8.15
N PHE A 339 -30.10 -1.88 7.54
CA PHE A 339 -30.72 -1.92 6.21
C PHE A 339 -29.74 -2.42 5.12
N CYS A 340 -28.49 -1.97 5.18
CA CYS A 340 -27.45 -2.39 4.25
C CYS A 340 -26.78 -3.68 4.71
N HIS A 341 -26.30 -3.72 5.96
CA HIS A 341 -25.47 -4.80 6.48
C HIS A 341 -26.25 -6.01 7.02
N GLY A 342 -27.58 -5.92 7.06
CA GLY A 342 -28.46 -6.95 7.58
C GLY A 342 -28.53 -6.95 9.11
N PRO A 343 -29.63 -7.43 9.71
CA PRO A 343 -29.74 -7.59 11.17
C PRO A 343 -28.77 -8.64 11.72
N ASP A 344 -28.29 -9.53 10.86
CA ASP A 344 -27.40 -10.65 11.16
C ASP A 344 -25.92 -10.33 10.84
N GLY A 345 -25.63 -9.10 10.38
CA GLY A 345 -24.29 -8.61 10.07
C GLY A 345 -23.63 -9.27 8.86
N ARG A 346 -24.36 -10.08 8.08
CA ARG A 346 -23.80 -10.83 6.95
C ARG A 346 -23.67 -10.03 5.66
N GLY A 347 -24.19 -8.80 5.64
CA GLY A 347 -24.21 -7.98 4.44
C GLY A 347 -25.06 -8.59 3.33
N GLN A 348 -24.80 -8.17 2.10
CA GLN A 348 -25.51 -8.60 0.90
C GLN A 348 -24.50 -9.04 -0.16
N ASN A 349 -23.89 -10.22 0.04
CA ASN A 349 -22.90 -10.82 -0.86
C ASN A 349 -21.88 -9.76 -1.37
N GLN A 350 -21.60 -9.76 -2.68
CA GLN A 350 -20.66 -8.85 -3.34
C GLN A 350 -21.12 -7.37 -3.39
N TRP A 351 -22.27 -7.01 -2.81
CA TRP A 351 -22.80 -5.64 -2.89
C TRP A 351 -22.57 -4.84 -1.62
N ILE A 352 -22.80 -5.48 -0.47
CA ILE A 352 -22.55 -4.90 0.86
C ILE A 352 -21.69 -5.88 1.64
N SER A 353 -20.51 -5.43 2.07
CA SER A 353 -19.57 -6.25 2.82
C SER A 353 -20.20 -6.81 4.11
N PRO A 354 -19.91 -8.07 4.48
CA PRO A 354 -20.23 -8.55 5.81
C PRO A 354 -19.48 -7.74 6.88
N LEU A 355 -20.08 -7.63 8.06
CA LEU A 355 -19.46 -7.13 9.30
C LEU A 355 -19.18 -8.29 10.28
N ALA A 356 -20.03 -9.32 10.25
CA ALA A 356 -19.83 -10.57 10.97
C ALA A 356 -18.61 -11.32 10.40
N GLY A 357 -17.60 -11.57 11.22
CA GLY A 357 -16.38 -12.26 10.83
C GLY A 357 -15.52 -11.51 9.82
N ALA A 358 -15.76 -10.23 9.57
CA ALA A 358 -14.87 -9.41 8.76
C ALA A 358 -13.56 -9.17 9.52
N ALA A 359 -12.41 -9.21 8.83
CA ALA A 359 -11.12 -8.98 9.48
C ALA A 359 -11.10 -7.64 10.24
N SER A 360 -11.70 -6.59 9.67
CA SER A 360 -11.84 -5.28 10.30
C SER A 360 -12.64 -5.28 11.62
N SER A 361 -13.49 -6.28 11.85
CA SER A 361 -14.25 -6.46 13.09
C SER A 361 -13.56 -7.37 14.12
N LEU A 362 -12.47 -8.04 13.74
CA LEU A 362 -11.75 -9.02 14.58
C LEU A 362 -10.37 -8.53 15.02
N ILE A 363 -9.77 -7.60 14.29
CA ILE A 363 -8.48 -6.98 14.62
C ILE A 363 -8.55 -6.11 15.88
N GLU A 364 -7.43 -5.90 16.56
CA GLU A 364 -7.34 -5.00 17.72
C GLU A 364 -7.50 -3.52 17.36
N HIS A 365 -7.07 -3.13 16.16
CA HIS A 365 -7.15 -1.76 15.67
C HIS A 365 -8.60 -1.36 15.31
N THR A 366 -8.98 -0.15 15.68
CA THR A 366 -10.34 0.39 15.49
C THR A 366 -10.41 1.40 14.34
N ASP A 367 -9.25 1.88 13.88
CA ASP A 367 -9.10 3.05 13.03
C ASP A 367 -9.87 2.93 11.71
N SER A 368 -9.71 1.80 11.00
CA SER A 368 -10.38 1.58 9.70
C SER A 368 -11.91 1.65 9.80
N GLN A 369 -12.51 1.08 10.85
CA GLN A 369 -13.98 1.09 10.99
C GLN A 369 -14.49 2.46 11.40
N ILE A 370 -13.77 3.16 12.28
CA ILE A 370 -14.06 4.55 12.65
C ILE A 370 -14.02 5.44 11.40
N ASN A 371 -12.94 5.34 10.62
CA ASN A 371 -12.72 6.15 9.43
C ASN A 371 -13.83 5.91 8.38
N VAL A 372 -14.17 4.64 8.10
CA VAL A 372 -15.26 4.31 7.16
C VAL A 372 -16.62 4.81 7.64
N VAL A 373 -16.93 4.73 8.94
CA VAL A 373 -18.21 5.25 9.47
C VAL A 373 -18.25 6.78 9.41
N LEU A 374 -17.18 7.46 9.80
CA LEU A 374 -17.10 8.92 9.73
C LEU A 374 -17.22 9.39 8.28
N ASN A 375 -16.35 8.87 7.41
CA ASN A 375 -16.03 9.49 6.14
C ASN A 375 -16.69 8.79 4.94
N GLY A 376 -17.31 7.64 5.16
CA GLY A 376 -17.91 6.81 4.10
C GLY A 376 -16.85 6.06 3.28
N SER A 377 -17.29 5.31 2.28
CA SER A 377 -16.38 4.59 1.39
C SER A 377 -16.01 5.43 0.17
N VAL A 378 -14.80 5.25 -0.37
CA VAL A 378 -14.45 5.76 -1.71
C VAL A 378 -15.23 4.98 -2.78
N ARG A 379 -15.42 5.58 -3.96
CA ARG A 379 -16.08 4.90 -5.08
C ARG A 379 -15.13 3.88 -5.71
N VAL A 380 -15.54 2.60 -5.65
CA VAL A 380 -14.92 1.52 -6.43
C VAL A 380 -15.43 1.59 -7.86
N VAL A 381 -14.54 1.84 -8.81
CA VAL A 381 -14.88 1.86 -10.24
C VAL A 381 -14.25 0.66 -10.90
N SER A 382 -15.12 -0.28 -11.23
CA SER A 382 -14.75 -1.53 -11.86
C SER A 382 -15.25 -1.54 -13.31
N ASN A 383 -14.42 -2.05 -14.20
CA ASN A 383 -14.81 -2.34 -15.58
C ASN A 383 -15.70 -3.58 -15.72
N THR A 384 -15.76 -4.44 -14.68
CA THR A 384 -16.41 -5.76 -14.76
C THR A 384 -17.70 -5.86 -13.95
N VAL A 385 -17.87 -5.05 -12.91
CA VAL A 385 -19.06 -5.09 -12.04
C VAL A 385 -19.71 -3.70 -11.91
N PRO A 386 -21.05 -3.62 -11.82
CA PRO A 386 -21.73 -2.38 -11.51
C PRO A 386 -21.20 -1.72 -10.24
N GLY A 387 -21.32 -0.39 -10.17
CA GLY A 387 -20.84 0.40 -9.04
C GLY A 387 -21.27 -0.19 -7.70
N ALA A 388 -20.33 -0.30 -6.75
CA ALA A 388 -20.65 -0.68 -5.38
C ALA A 388 -21.59 0.35 -4.76
N TYR A 389 -22.47 -0.11 -3.88
CA TYR A 389 -23.17 0.82 -3.01
C TYR A 389 -22.13 1.51 -2.13
N ARG A 390 -22.13 2.84 -2.16
CA ARG A 390 -21.20 3.64 -1.38
C ARG A 390 -21.72 3.71 0.05
N MET A 391 -20.88 3.36 1.02
CA MET A 391 -21.24 3.60 2.42
C MET A 391 -21.29 5.11 2.65
N PRO A 392 -22.43 5.68 3.09
CA PRO A 392 -22.54 7.11 3.31
C PRO A 392 -21.70 7.55 4.52
N PRO A 393 -21.19 8.79 4.54
CA PRO A 393 -20.54 9.35 5.71
C PRO A 393 -21.56 9.64 6.82
N PHE A 394 -21.25 9.22 8.05
CA PHE A 394 -22.06 9.51 9.23
C PHE A 394 -21.47 10.59 10.14
N ARG A 395 -20.33 11.19 9.76
CA ARG A 395 -19.71 12.29 10.51
C ARG A 395 -20.71 13.34 10.99
N GLU A 396 -21.50 13.94 10.11
CA GLU A 396 -22.45 15.00 10.52
C GLU A 396 -23.76 14.45 11.12
N GLN A 397 -23.96 13.14 11.10
CA GLN A 397 -25.22 12.50 11.48
C GLN A 397 -25.18 11.82 12.86
N LEU A 398 -23.98 11.42 13.31
CA LEU A 398 -23.76 10.72 14.56
C LEU A 398 -22.67 11.40 15.38
N THR A 399 -22.91 11.49 16.69
CA THR A 399 -21.92 11.92 17.68
C THR A 399 -20.78 10.92 17.80
N ASP A 400 -19.64 11.35 18.35
CA ASP A 400 -18.49 10.47 18.61
C ASP A 400 -18.88 9.26 19.47
N LYS A 401 -19.72 9.51 20.48
CA LYS A 401 -20.27 8.48 21.35
C LYS A 401 -21.13 7.47 20.60
N GLU A 402 -22.05 7.91 19.75
CA GLU A 402 -22.92 7.00 18.98
C GLU A 402 -22.10 6.12 18.02
N ILE A 403 -21.06 6.68 17.40
CA ILE A 403 -20.13 5.92 16.54
C ILE A 403 -19.35 4.90 17.38
N ALA A 404 -18.82 5.29 18.54
CA ALA A 404 -18.11 4.38 19.43
C ALA A 404 -19.01 3.23 19.92
N ASP A 405 -20.26 3.54 20.30
CA ASP A 405 -21.23 2.56 20.78
C ASP A 405 -21.63 1.57 19.65
N VAL A 406 -21.94 2.05 18.44
CA VAL A 406 -22.34 1.18 17.31
C VAL A 406 -21.20 0.29 16.83
N LEU A 407 -19.97 0.82 16.77
CA LEU A 407 -18.80 0.03 16.40
C LEU A 407 -18.45 -1.01 17.46
N THR A 408 -18.58 -0.65 18.75
CA THR A 408 -18.42 -1.62 19.84
C THR A 408 -19.43 -2.76 19.75
N TYR A 409 -20.68 -2.46 19.40
CA TYR A 409 -21.67 -3.51 19.11
C TYR A 409 -21.24 -4.37 17.92
N VAL A 410 -20.90 -3.78 16.77
CA VAL A 410 -20.47 -4.54 15.58
C VAL A 410 -19.28 -5.45 15.87
N ARG A 411 -18.32 -5.00 16.69
CA ARG A 411 -17.08 -5.73 17.00
C ARG A 411 -17.24 -6.81 18.07
N SER A 412 -18.39 -6.86 18.76
CA SER A 412 -18.74 -7.88 19.76
C SER A 412 -19.92 -8.76 19.35
N ALA A 413 -20.67 -8.37 18.33
CA ALA A 413 -21.80 -9.13 17.80
C ALA A 413 -21.35 -10.28 16.88
N TRP A 414 -22.22 -11.27 16.71
CA TRP A 414 -22.06 -12.36 15.75
C TRP A 414 -20.81 -13.24 15.92
N GLY A 415 -20.27 -13.30 17.15
CA GLY A 415 -19.03 -14.01 17.46
C GLY A 415 -17.76 -13.19 17.21
N ASN A 416 -17.91 -11.93 16.78
CA ASN A 416 -16.81 -10.98 16.73
C ASN A 416 -16.28 -10.74 18.14
N HIS A 417 -14.97 -10.46 18.22
CA HIS A 417 -14.25 -10.28 19.47
C HIS A 417 -13.20 -9.18 19.34
N GLY A 418 -13.43 -8.21 18.47
CA GLY A 418 -12.56 -7.06 18.31
C GLY A 418 -12.63 -6.14 19.54
N LYS A 419 -11.57 -5.36 19.74
CA LYS A 419 -11.47 -4.37 20.83
C LYS A 419 -12.65 -3.38 20.86
N THR A 420 -13.10 -2.97 22.03
CA THR A 420 -14.09 -1.89 22.19
C THR A 420 -13.58 -0.57 21.59
N VAL A 421 -14.47 0.22 20.99
CA VAL A 421 -14.12 1.54 20.45
C VAL A 421 -14.31 2.61 21.51
N ALA A 422 -13.29 3.42 21.77
CA ALA A 422 -13.40 4.56 22.68
C ALA A 422 -13.93 5.80 21.94
N GLU A 423 -14.68 6.65 22.65
CA GLU A 423 -15.18 7.92 22.11
C GLU A 423 -14.03 8.86 21.72
N GLU A 424 -12.95 8.85 22.50
CA GLU A 424 -11.75 9.64 22.25
C GLU A 424 -11.04 9.26 20.95
N ASP A 425 -11.04 7.97 20.58
CA ASP A 425 -10.46 7.50 19.31
C ASP A 425 -11.27 8.05 18.13
N VAL A 426 -12.61 8.07 18.25
CA VAL A 426 -13.50 8.64 17.23
C VAL A 426 -13.28 10.14 17.10
N LYS A 427 -13.22 10.85 18.23
CA LYS A 427 -12.96 12.30 18.26
C LYS A 427 -11.62 12.64 17.63
N GLY A 428 -10.58 11.87 17.96
CA GLY A 428 -9.24 12.02 17.40
C GLY A 428 -9.25 11.88 15.88
N LEU A 429 -9.79 10.77 15.35
CA LEU A 429 -9.88 10.56 13.91
C LEU A 429 -10.77 11.58 13.22
N ARG A 430 -11.89 11.98 13.83
CA ARG A 430 -12.74 13.04 13.27
C ARG A 430 -11.94 14.32 13.06
N GLN A 431 -11.14 14.76 14.02
CA GLN A 431 -10.38 16.01 13.89
C GLN A 431 -9.29 15.97 12.80
N HIS A 432 -8.79 14.78 12.45
CA HIS A 432 -7.64 14.60 11.56
C HIS A 432 -7.98 13.89 10.23
N THR A 433 -9.25 13.63 9.96
CA THR A 433 -9.68 12.99 8.71
C THR A 433 -10.87 13.73 8.12
N ASP A 434 -10.95 13.68 6.79
CA ASP A 434 -12.01 14.29 6.00
C ASP A 434 -12.93 13.24 5.36
N PRO A 435 -14.19 13.61 5.02
CA PRO A 435 -15.07 12.75 4.26
C PRO A 435 -14.40 12.23 2.97
N ALA A 436 -14.61 10.95 2.65
CA ALA A 436 -14.05 10.36 1.46
C ALA A 436 -14.48 11.15 0.22
N SER A 437 -13.55 11.43 -0.70
CA SER A 437 -13.87 12.13 -1.95
C SER A 437 -14.95 11.37 -2.73
N SER A 438 -15.91 12.09 -3.31
CA SER A 438 -16.84 11.54 -4.30
C SER A 438 -16.18 11.25 -5.65
N ASP A 439 -15.03 11.87 -5.90
CA ASP A 439 -14.27 11.81 -7.13
C ASP A 439 -12.98 11.03 -6.88
N PRO A 440 -13.01 9.69 -7.06
CA PRO A 440 -11.80 8.87 -6.94
C PRO A 440 -10.76 9.27 -7.99
N ILE A 441 -9.48 9.07 -7.71
CA ILE A 441 -8.43 9.20 -8.73
C ILE A 441 -8.60 8.02 -9.68
N ILE A 442 -9.26 8.24 -10.81
CA ILE A 442 -9.40 7.22 -11.85
C ILE A 442 -8.77 7.77 -13.09
N LEU A 443 -7.54 7.35 -13.32
CA LEU A 443 -6.76 7.88 -14.42
C LEU A 443 -6.99 6.99 -15.64
N GLN A 444 -7.58 7.59 -16.67
CA GLN A 444 -7.66 6.98 -17.99
C GLN A 444 -6.29 7.10 -18.66
N MET A 445 -5.41 6.18 -18.28
CA MET A 445 -4.34 5.73 -19.17
C MET A 445 -4.99 5.00 -20.37
N ARG A 446 -4.30 4.94 -21.52
CA ARG A 446 -4.85 4.51 -22.82
C ARG A 446 -5.72 3.25 -22.79
#